data_AF-A0A5S6Q5N1-F1
#
_entry.id   AF-A0A5S6Q5N1-F1
#
_cell.length_a   1.000
_cell.length_b   1.000
_cell.length_c   1.000
_cell.angle_alpha   90.00
_cell.angle_beta   90.00
_cell.angle_gamma   90.00
#
_symmetry.space_group_name_H-M   'P 1'
#
loop_
_entity.id
_entity.type
_entity.pdbx_description
1 polymer ?
#
loop_
_entity_poly.entity_id
_entity_poly.type
_entity_poly.pdbx_seq_one_letter_code
_entity_poly.pdbx_strand_id
1 'polypeptide(L)'
;MESWKNFTIADAIALIAEAVQTVKPETLNACWRPLWRNVVNDFKGFPSIEEEVANIRSIAMAINAEGFFDIAETDLRKHLDHSQQVLSNEELEELTRSSTDSDGDELDGSEDTQPPTWTLKKFADIFQQAQILKDKILEYDPSMERGLVVTRGITEALAPLQYLFDEEKKRQKQLPITMFLNSASPPLEQPATSSGVDNPSTSGKTAM
;
A
#
# COMPACT_ATOMS: atom_id res chain seq x y z
N MET A 1 45.47 -4.10 10.09
CA MET A 1 44.00 -4.27 9.97
C MET A 1 43.26 -3.47 11.07
N GLU A 2 43.70 -2.25 11.40
CA GLU A 2 43.02 -1.41 12.41
C GLU A 2 42.09 -0.37 11.80
N SER A 3 42.30 -0.04 10.52
CA SER A 3 41.53 0.96 9.77
C SER A 3 40.04 0.63 9.67
N TRP A 4 39.68 -0.65 9.69
CA TRP A 4 38.29 -1.11 9.62
C TRP A 4 37.56 -1.02 10.97
N LYS A 5 38.28 -0.88 12.09
CA LYS A 5 37.65 -0.82 13.43
C LYS A 5 36.92 0.49 13.69
N ASN A 6 37.32 1.55 12.99
CA ASN A 6 36.72 2.89 13.11
C ASN A 6 35.86 3.25 11.89
N PHE A 7 35.69 2.33 10.94
CA PHE A 7 34.89 2.56 9.75
C PHE A 7 33.43 2.30 10.07
N THR A 8 32.65 3.37 10.14
CA THR A 8 31.23 3.31 10.48
C THR A 8 30.38 3.09 9.23
N ILE A 9 29.10 2.76 9.42
CA ILE A 9 28.12 2.69 8.33
C ILE A 9 27.94 4.07 7.67
N ALA A 10 28.06 5.16 8.44
CA ALA A 10 27.99 6.51 7.90
C ALA A 10 29.15 6.79 6.93
N ASP A 11 30.36 6.35 7.28
CA ASP A 11 31.53 6.46 6.39
C ASP A 11 31.34 5.63 5.11
N ALA A 12 30.74 4.44 5.23
CA ALA A 12 30.38 3.62 4.08
C ALA A 12 29.39 4.31 3.15
N ILE A 13 28.34 4.90 3.70
CA ILE A 13 27.31 5.62 2.94
C ILE A 13 27.92 6.84 2.25
N ALA A 14 28.73 7.63 2.97
CA ALA A 14 29.40 8.80 2.40
C ALA A 14 30.32 8.41 1.24
N LEU A 15 31.10 7.33 1.41
CA LEU A 15 32.01 6.83 0.38
C LEU A 15 31.27 6.29 -0.85
N ILE A 16 30.14 5.60 -0.64
CA ILE A 16 29.28 5.15 -1.74
C ILE A 16 28.67 6.36 -2.46
N ALA A 17 28.16 7.35 -1.72
CA ALA A 17 27.58 8.55 -2.31
C ALA A 17 28.61 9.33 -3.14
N GLU A 18 29.82 9.50 -2.63
CA GLU A 18 30.93 10.14 -3.34
C GLU A 18 31.32 9.35 -4.59
N ALA A 19 31.43 8.02 -4.49
CA ALA A 19 31.73 7.17 -5.63
C ALA A 19 30.64 7.27 -6.70
N VAL A 20 29.36 7.22 -6.32
CA VAL A 20 28.22 7.33 -7.24
C VAL A 20 28.21 8.70 -7.94
N GLN A 21 28.45 9.78 -7.21
CA GLN A 21 28.51 11.14 -7.78
C GLN A 21 29.70 11.32 -8.73
N THR A 22 30.81 10.61 -8.48
CA THR A 22 32.01 10.67 -9.31
C THR A 22 31.84 9.94 -10.64
N VAL A 23 30.97 8.92 -10.68
CA VAL A 23 30.72 8.16 -11.91
C VAL A 23 29.91 9.01 -12.89
N LYS A 24 30.51 9.24 -14.07
CA LYS A 24 29.84 9.98 -15.14
C LYS A 24 28.68 9.18 -15.73
N PRO A 25 27.54 9.81 -16.05
CA PRO A 25 26.43 9.15 -16.73
C PRO A 25 26.84 8.43 -18.02
N GLU A 26 27.81 8.98 -18.78
CA GLU A 26 28.33 8.34 -19.99
C GLU A 26 29.01 7.00 -19.70
N THR A 27 29.63 6.87 -18.53
CA THR A 27 30.30 5.63 -18.11
C THR A 27 29.27 4.57 -17.76
N LEU A 28 28.23 4.94 -16.99
CA LEU A 28 27.11 4.03 -16.70
C LEU A 28 26.41 3.61 -17.98
N ASN A 29 26.10 4.56 -18.85
CA ASN A 29 25.47 4.29 -20.14
C ASN A 29 26.32 3.36 -21.02
N ALA A 30 27.64 3.55 -21.06
CA ALA A 30 28.54 2.65 -21.78
C ALA A 30 28.53 1.22 -21.22
N CYS A 31 28.47 1.06 -19.89
CA CYS A 31 28.37 -0.23 -19.22
C CYS A 31 27.01 -0.92 -19.41
N TRP A 32 25.92 -0.15 -19.39
CA TRP A 32 24.56 -0.68 -19.56
C TRP A 32 24.20 -0.96 -21.02
N ARG A 33 24.81 -0.28 -21.99
CA ARG A 33 24.48 -0.40 -23.42
C ARG A 33 24.58 -1.84 -23.98
N PRO A 34 25.55 -2.69 -23.58
CA PRO A 34 25.58 -4.08 -24.01
C PRO A 34 24.52 -4.97 -23.33
N LEU A 35 24.13 -4.65 -22.09
CA LEU A 35 23.26 -5.48 -21.25
C LEU A 35 21.77 -5.12 -21.42
N TRP A 36 21.46 -3.83 -21.50
CA TRP A 36 20.11 -3.31 -21.54
C TRP A 36 20.07 -1.95 -22.25
N ARG A 37 19.93 -1.98 -23.58
CA ARG A 37 19.93 -0.74 -24.40
C ARG A 37 18.78 0.20 -24.08
N ASN A 38 17.63 -0.32 -23.69
CA ASN A 38 16.41 0.48 -23.50
C ASN A 38 16.48 1.41 -22.29
N VAL A 39 17.38 1.16 -21.33
CA VAL A 39 17.59 2.05 -20.16
C VAL A 39 18.71 3.06 -20.38
N VAL A 40 19.49 2.90 -21.46
CA VAL A 40 20.51 3.87 -21.85
C VAL A 40 19.83 4.99 -22.61
N ASN A 41 19.60 6.11 -21.94
CA ASN A 41 19.12 7.34 -22.55
C ASN A 41 20.23 8.39 -22.58
N ASP A 42 20.15 9.28 -23.55
CA ASP A 42 21.07 10.41 -23.72
C ASP A 42 20.55 11.66 -23.02
N PHE A 43 19.75 11.48 -21.95
CA PHE A 43 19.10 12.57 -21.22
C PHE A 43 20.10 13.67 -20.89
N LYS A 44 19.87 14.86 -21.46
CA LYS A 44 20.74 16.04 -21.32
C LYS A 44 20.28 16.99 -20.21
N GLY A 45 19.37 16.53 -19.37
CA GLY A 45 18.63 17.38 -18.45
C GLY A 45 17.31 17.84 -19.06
N PHE A 46 16.58 18.62 -18.27
CA PHE A 46 15.37 19.31 -18.72
C PHE A 46 15.75 20.67 -19.32
N PRO A 47 15.03 21.14 -20.35
CA PRO A 47 15.22 22.49 -20.90
C PRO A 47 14.98 23.56 -19.84
N SER A 48 15.53 24.76 -20.05
CA SER A 48 15.20 25.90 -19.19
C SER A 48 13.72 26.26 -19.31
N ILE A 49 13.17 26.97 -18.32
CA ILE A 49 11.78 27.43 -18.36
C ILE A 49 11.54 28.29 -19.61
N GLU A 50 12.50 29.13 -19.99
CA GLU A 50 12.43 29.96 -21.20
C GLU A 50 12.40 29.13 -22.48
N GLU A 51 13.24 28.09 -22.56
CA GLU A 51 13.28 27.18 -23.69
C GLU A 51 11.99 26.39 -23.82
N GLU A 52 11.45 25.91 -22.70
CA GLU A 52 10.21 25.12 -22.68
C GLU A 52 8.98 25.98 -23.00
N VAL A 53 8.93 27.21 -22.48
CA VAL A 53 7.87 28.18 -22.81
C VAL A 53 7.88 28.51 -24.30
N ALA A 54 9.06 28.71 -24.89
CA ALA A 54 9.20 28.93 -26.34
C ALA A 54 8.76 27.70 -27.15
N ASN A 55 9.10 26.49 -26.69
CA ASN A 55 8.73 25.23 -27.32
C ASN A 55 7.21 25.02 -27.31
N ILE A 56 6.56 25.13 -26.14
CA ILE A 56 5.10 25.00 -25.98
C ILE A 56 4.37 26.00 -26.88
N ARG A 57 4.82 27.27 -26.90
CA ARG A 57 4.22 28.30 -27.77
C ARG A 57 4.40 27.96 -29.25
N SER A 58 5.58 27.49 -29.64
CA SER A 58 5.82 27.09 -31.03
C SER A 58 4.90 25.95 -31.46
N ILE A 59 4.70 24.95 -30.60
CA ILE A 59 3.78 23.83 -30.86
C ILE A 59 2.34 24.32 -30.95
N ALA A 60 1.91 25.16 -30.00
CA ALA A 60 0.56 25.75 -29.97
C ALA A 60 0.25 26.53 -31.27
N MET A 61 1.22 27.31 -31.76
CA MET A 61 1.10 28.05 -33.01
C MET A 61 1.08 27.12 -34.24
N ALA A 62 1.81 26.00 -34.21
CA ALA A 62 1.84 25.03 -35.31
C ALA A 62 0.55 24.22 -35.45
N ILE A 63 -0.17 23.99 -34.34
CA ILE A 63 -1.44 23.23 -34.33
C ILE A 63 -2.58 24.04 -34.98
N ASN A 64 -2.43 25.36 -35.12
CA ASN A 64 -3.35 26.27 -35.83
C ASN A 64 -4.84 26.06 -35.43
N ALA A 65 -5.07 25.73 -34.16
CA ALA A 65 -6.39 25.54 -33.57
C ALA A 65 -6.85 26.82 -32.85
N GLU A 66 -8.16 27.02 -32.80
CA GLU A 66 -8.78 28.18 -32.17
C GLU A 66 -8.45 28.21 -30.66
N GLY A 67 -8.06 29.38 -30.14
CA GLY A 67 -7.69 29.58 -28.73
C GLY A 67 -6.21 29.45 -28.38
N PHE A 68 -5.36 28.91 -29.28
CA PHE A 68 -3.91 28.79 -29.03
C PHE A 68 -3.09 30.04 -29.40
N PHE A 69 -3.64 30.93 -30.23
CA PHE A 69 -2.99 32.17 -30.66
C PHE A 69 -2.88 33.22 -29.55
N ASP A 70 -3.82 33.20 -28.60
CA ASP A 70 -3.91 34.17 -27.51
C ASP A 70 -3.09 33.75 -26.28
N ILE A 71 -2.35 32.64 -26.35
CA ILE A 71 -1.53 32.16 -25.25
C ILE A 71 -0.39 33.15 -24.97
N ALA A 72 -0.49 33.83 -23.83
CA ALA A 72 0.52 34.73 -23.35
C ALA A 72 1.72 33.95 -22.76
N GLU A 73 2.93 34.35 -23.16
CA GLU A 73 4.16 33.76 -22.64
C GLU A 73 4.30 33.88 -21.12
N THR A 74 3.75 34.97 -20.56
CA THR A 74 3.71 35.21 -19.10
C THR A 74 2.87 34.19 -18.37
N ASP A 75 1.78 33.73 -18.98
CA ASP A 75 0.88 32.75 -18.37
C ASP A 75 1.53 31.38 -18.39
N LEU A 76 2.18 31.00 -19.49
CA LEU A 76 2.98 29.77 -19.58
C LEU A 76 4.09 29.75 -18.52
N ARG A 77 4.87 30.83 -18.43
CA ARG A 77 5.96 30.94 -17.46
C ARG A 77 5.46 30.79 -16.02
N LYS A 78 4.38 31.49 -15.66
CA LYS A 78 3.76 31.38 -14.34
C LYS A 78 3.31 29.94 -14.03
N HIS A 79 2.74 29.24 -15.00
CA HIS A 79 2.32 27.85 -14.84
C HIS A 79 3.50 26.90 -14.66
N LEU A 80 4.58 27.07 -15.43
CA LEU A 80 5.78 26.25 -15.30
C LEU A 80 6.50 26.51 -13.97
N ASP A 81 6.64 27.77 -13.57
CA ASP A 81 7.28 28.14 -12.30
C ASP A 81 6.56 27.52 -11.09
N HIS A 82 5.22 27.50 -11.12
CA HIS A 82 4.43 26.89 -10.04
C HIS A 82 4.64 25.38 -9.96
N SER A 83 4.89 24.70 -11.09
CA SER A 83 5.14 23.26 -11.15
C SER A 83 6.53 22.83 -10.68
N GLN A 84 7.47 23.78 -10.54
CA GLN A 84 8.84 23.50 -10.09
C GLN A 84 8.97 23.42 -8.56
N GLN A 85 7.87 23.68 -7.83
CA GLN A 85 7.84 23.49 -6.39
C GLN A 85 8.03 22.00 -6.07
N VAL A 86 9.06 21.70 -5.29
CA VAL A 86 9.33 20.34 -4.82
C VAL A 86 8.11 19.88 -4.03
N LEU A 87 7.46 18.83 -4.51
CA LEU A 87 6.36 18.20 -3.80
C LEU A 87 6.84 17.80 -2.40
N SER A 88 6.08 18.18 -1.39
CA SER A 88 6.22 17.61 -0.06
C SER A 88 5.93 16.10 -0.09
N ASN A 89 6.39 15.38 0.92
CA ASN A 89 6.08 13.95 1.06
C ASN A 89 4.57 13.73 1.15
N GLU A 90 3.85 14.64 1.82
CA GLU A 90 2.41 14.63 1.95
C GLU A 90 1.69 14.80 0.59
N GLU A 91 2.11 15.76 -0.23
CA GLU A 91 1.57 15.97 -1.59
C GLU A 91 1.88 14.80 -2.53
N LEU A 92 3.07 14.18 -2.37
CA LEU A 92 3.45 12.99 -3.13
C LEU A 92 2.56 11.78 -2.77
N GLU A 93 2.28 11.56 -1.49
CA GLU A 93 1.37 10.51 -1.03
C GLU A 93 -0.06 10.74 -1.52
N GLU A 94 -0.53 11.99 -1.57
CA GLU A 94 -1.85 12.34 -2.08
C GLU A 94 -1.98 12.08 -3.60
N LEU A 95 -0.96 12.41 -4.38
CA LEU A 95 -0.93 12.14 -5.82
C LEU A 95 -1.01 10.63 -6.13
N THR A 96 -0.32 9.80 -5.32
CA THR A 96 -0.39 8.35 -5.50
C THR A 96 -1.75 7.75 -5.15
N ARG A 97 -2.49 8.37 -4.23
CA ARG A 97 -3.83 7.93 -3.80
C ARG A 97 -4.91 8.36 -4.79
N SER A 98 -4.82 9.59 -5.31
CA SER A 98 -5.76 10.10 -6.32
C SER A 98 -5.69 9.38 -7.67
N SER A 99 -4.53 8.82 -8.03
CA SER A 99 -4.40 7.99 -9.25
C SER A 99 -5.10 6.64 -9.15
N THR A 100 -5.49 6.17 -7.97
CA THR A 100 -6.19 4.89 -7.77
C THR A 100 -7.70 5.03 -7.57
N ASP A 101 -8.21 6.25 -7.38
CA ASP A 101 -9.59 6.51 -6.97
C ASP A 101 -10.50 7.04 -8.12
N SER A 102 -9.97 7.20 -9.33
CA SER A 102 -10.75 7.63 -10.50
C SER A 102 -10.92 6.48 -11.49
N ASP A 103 -11.87 5.59 -11.21
CA ASP A 103 -12.73 4.93 -12.20
C ASP A 103 -13.69 3.98 -11.45
N GLY A 104 -14.81 4.51 -11.00
CA GLY A 104 -15.84 3.72 -10.33
C GLY A 104 -16.97 4.58 -9.78
N ASP A 105 -17.86 5.03 -10.66
CA ASP A 105 -19.11 5.67 -10.28
C ASP A 105 -19.93 4.81 -9.30
N GLU A 106 -20.45 5.51 -8.29
CA GLU A 106 -21.65 5.25 -7.50
C GLU A 106 -21.90 3.82 -6.98
N LEU A 107 -21.50 3.57 -5.73
CA LEU A 107 -22.38 2.87 -4.78
C LEU A 107 -22.30 3.52 -3.40
N ASP A 108 -23.45 4.07 -3.00
CA ASP A 108 -23.84 4.49 -1.66
C ASP A 108 -23.46 3.45 -0.59
N GLY A 109 -22.77 3.90 0.45
CA GLY A 109 -22.37 3.07 1.58
C GLY A 109 -21.11 3.58 2.25
N SER A 110 -21.28 4.50 3.20
CA SER A 110 -20.25 4.82 4.17
C SER A 110 -19.74 3.54 4.86
N GLU A 111 -18.50 3.15 4.63
CA GLU A 111 -17.77 2.23 5.50
C GLU A 111 -16.31 2.67 5.55
N ASP A 112 -15.78 2.76 6.77
CA ASP A 112 -14.36 2.96 7.09
C ASP A 112 -13.47 2.27 6.05
N THR A 113 -12.54 3.01 5.46
CA THR A 113 -11.54 2.47 4.53
C THR A 113 -10.49 1.68 5.33
N GLN A 114 -10.91 0.56 5.91
CA GLN A 114 -10.00 -0.47 6.38
C GLN A 114 -9.31 -1.07 5.14
N PRO A 115 -7.97 -1.24 5.15
CA PRO A 115 -7.27 -1.83 4.02
C PRO A 115 -7.89 -3.18 3.64
N PRO A 116 -7.96 -3.53 2.33
CA PRO A 116 -8.62 -4.74 1.86
C PRO A 116 -8.12 -5.96 2.63
N THR A 117 -8.90 -6.41 3.60
CA THR A 117 -8.51 -7.52 4.46
C THR A 117 -8.86 -8.83 3.75
N TRP A 118 -7.95 -9.80 3.78
CA TRP A 118 -8.18 -11.14 3.25
C TRP A 118 -9.27 -11.85 4.06
N THR A 119 -10.26 -12.42 3.37
CA THR A 119 -11.32 -13.24 3.99
C THR A 119 -11.40 -14.58 3.29
N LEU A 120 -11.95 -15.59 3.97
CA LEU A 120 -12.16 -16.91 3.36
C LEU A 120 -12.98 -16.85 2.06
N LYS A 121 -13.95 -15.94 1.98
CA LYS A 121 -14.75 -15.72 0.76
C LYS A 121 -13.91 -15.16 -0.38
N LYS A 122 -13.04 -14.18 -0.11
CA LYS A 122 -12.12 -13.61 -1.11
C LYS A 122 -11.12 -14.67 -1.62
N PHE A 123 -10.58 -15.52 -0.75
CA PHE A 123 -9.73 -16.64 -1.18
C PHE A 123 -10.48 -17.63 -2.08
N ALA A 124 -11.70 -18.02 -1.69
CA ALA A 124 -12.51 -18.95 -2.48
C ALA A 124 -12.80 -18.41 -3.88
N ASP A 125 -13.13 -17.12 -3.99
CA ASP A 125 -13.36 -16.45 -5.27
C ASP A 125 -12.11 -16.48 -6.17
N ILE A 126 -10.94 -16.09 -5.64
CA ILE A 126 -9.68 -16.12 -6.40
C ILE A 126 -9.33 -17.54 -6.88
N PHE A 127 -9.48 -18.55 -6.01
CA PHE A 127 -9.21 -19.94 -6.40
C PHE A 127 -10.18 -20.45 -7.46
N GLN A 128 -11.45 -20.05 -7.38
CA GLN A 128 -12.45 -20.37 -8.39
C GLN A 128 -12.12 -19.73 -9.73
N GLN A 129 -11.78 -18.43 -9.75
CA GLN A 129 -11.40 -17.72 -10.98
C GLN A 129 -10.15 -18.32 -11.62
N ALA A 130 -9.15 -18.68 -10.81
CA ALA A 130 -7.96 -19.36 -11.29
C ALA A 130 -8.28 -20.72 -11.91
N GLN A 131 -9.23 -21.48 -11.35
CA GLN A 131 -9.64 -22.75 -11.94
C GLN A 131 -10.33 -22.54 -13.30
N ILE A 132 -11.27 -21.59 -13.38
CA ILE A 132 -11.94 -21.23 -14.64
C ILE A 132 -10.91 -20.81 -15.70
N LEU A 133 -9.91 -20.00 -15.33
CA LEU A 133 -8.86 -19.58 -16.24
C LEU A 133 -8.03 -20.77 -16.75
N LYS A 134 -7.62 -21.68 -15.85
CA LYS A 134 -6.88 -22.88 -16.24
C LYS A 134 -7.68 -23.76 -17.19
N ASP A 135 -8.97 -23.97 -16.92
CA ASP A 135 -9.85 -24.77 -17.77
C ASP A 135 -9.98 -24.16 -19.18
N LYS A 136 -10.19 -22.83 -19.27
CA LYS A 136 -10.22 -22.11 -20.54
C LYS A 136 -8.92 -22.19 -21.33
N ILE A 137 -7.77 -22.14 -20.65
CA ILE A 137 -6.47 -22.28 -21.31
C ILE A 137 -6.33 -23.67 -21.93
N LEU A 138 -6.74 -24.73 -21.21
CA LEU A 138 -6.69 -26.09 -21.73
C LEU A 138 -7.72 -26.36 -22.84
N GLU A 139 -8.83 -25.63 -22.85
CA GLU A 139 -9.87 -25.73 -23.89
C GLU A 139 -9.46 -25.00 -25.18
N TYR A 140 -8.91 -23.78 -25.06
CA TYR A 140 -8.67 -22.91 -26.22
C TYR A 140 -7.28 -23.08 -26.83
N ASP A 141 -6.28 -23.55 -26.08
CA ASP A 141 -4.92 -23.69 -26.59
C ASP A 141 -4.78 -24.96 -27.46
N PRO A 142 -4.45 -24.85 -28.77
CA PRO A 142 -4.22 -26.01 -29.62
C PRO A 142 -3.00 -26.85 -29.19
N SER A 143 -2.10 -26.30 -28.38
CA SER A 143 -0.92 -26.98 -27.84
C SER A 143 -1.16 -27.39 -26.39
N MET A 144 -1.43 -28.68 -26.18
CA MET A 144 -1.59 -29.27 -24.86
C MET A 144 -0.36 -29.06 -23.96
N GLU A 145 0.86 -29.21 -24.51
CA GLU A 145 2.10 -29.02 -23.76
C GLU A 145 2.21 -27.59 -23.21
N ARG A 146 1.95 -26.59 -24.05
CA ARG A 146 1.98 -25.18 -23.62
C ARG A 146 0.88 -24.88 -22.61
N GLY A 147 -0.35 -25.36 -22.84
CA GLY A 147 -1.45 -25.22 -21.89
C GLY A 147 -1.11 -25.81 -20.51
N LEU A 148 -0.49 -26.99 -20.48
CA LEU A 148 -0.03 -27.62 -19.24
C LEU A 148 1.07 -26.82 -18.53
N VAL A 149 2.03 -26.26 -19.28
CA VAL A 149 3.09 -25.40 -18.70
C VAL A 149 2.47 -24.17 -18.02
N VAL A 150 1.52 -23.49 -18.69
CA VAL A 150 0.88 -22.29 -18.14
C VAL A 150 0.01 -22.62 -16.91
N THR A 151 -0.83 -23.66 -17.00
CA THR A 151 -1.70 -24.06 -15.87
C THR A 151 -0.91 -24.51 -14.63
N ARG A 152 0.23 -25.16 -14.84
CA ARG A 152 1.17 -25.46 -13.75
C ARG A 152 1.76 -24.20 -13.15
N GLY A 153 2.22 -23.25 -13.97
CA GLY A 153 2.74 -21.96 -13.50
C GLY A 153 1.72 -21.17 -12.67
N ILE A 154 0.45 -21.17 -13.07
CA ILE A 154 -0.64 -20.56 -12.29
C ILE A 154 -0.79 -21.24 -10.92
N THR A 155 -0.75 -22.57 -10.89
CA THR A 155 -0.83 -23.34 -9.63
C THR A 155 0.34 -23.02 -8.69
N GLU A 156 1.55 -22.94 -9.23
CA GLU A 156 2.76 -22.61 -8.45
C GLU A 156 2.69 -21.16 -7.91
N ALA A 157 2.24 -20.20 -8.73
CA ALA A 157 2.08 -18.81 -8.33
C ALA A 157 1.01 -18.59 -7.24
N LEU A 158 0.01 -19.48 -7.14
CA LEU A 158 -1.05 -19.40 -6.13
C LEU A 158 -0.67 -20.03 -4.79
N ALA A 159 0.45 -20.73 -4.69
CA ALA A 159 0.88 -21.40 -3.45
C ALA A 159 0.97 -20.46 -2.22
N PRO A 160 1.47 -19.21 -2.32
CA PRO A 160 1.48 -18.29 -1.19
C PRO A 160 0.07 -17.94 -0.67
N LEU A 161 -0.91 -17.81 -1.56
CA LEU A 161 -2.31 -17.55 -1.16
C LEU A 161 -2.95 -18.77 -0.52
N GLN A 162 -2.58 -19.98 -0.95
CA GLN A 162 -3.02 -21.22 -0.30
C GLN A 162 -2.55 -21.29 1.16
N TYR A 163 -1.30 -20.90 1.43
CA TYR A 163 -0.76 -20.83 2.79
C TYR A 163 -1.57 -19.84 3.66
N LEU A 164 -1.83 -18.63 3.15
CA LEU A 164 -2.61 -17.62 3.89
C LEU A 164 -4.05 -18.07 4.16
N PHE A 165 -4.68 -18.76 3.21
CA PHE A 165 -6.00 -19.33 3.39
C PHE A 165 -6.05 -20.38 4.51
N ASP A 166 -5.03 -21.24 4.59
CA ASP A 166 -4.93 -22.27 5.64
C ASP A 166 -4.68 -21.64 7.01
N GLU A 167 -3.89 -20.56 7.07
CA GLU A 167 -3.69 -19.77 8.28
C GLU A 167 -4.99 -19.11 8.75
N GLU A 168 -5.73 -18.49 7.84
CA GLU A 168 -7.02 -17.87 8.13
C GLU A 168 -8.05 -18.90 8.63
N LYS A 169 -8.06 -20.11 8.04
CA LYS A 169 -8.87 -21.24 8.54
C LYS A 169 -8.50 -21.65 9.96
N LYS A 170 -7.21 -21.65 10.32
CA LYS A 170 -6.76 -21.96 11.68
C LYS A 170 -7.22 -20.87 12.66
N ARG A 171 -7.07 -19.59 12.27
CA ARG A 171 -7.49 -18.44 13.08
C ARG A 171 -8.98 -18.48 13.42
N GLN A 172 -9.85 -18.78 12.45
CA GLN A 172 -11.29 -18.90 12.68
C GLN A 172 -11.68 -20.06 13.61
N LYS A 173 -10.86 -21.10 13.69
CA LYS A 173 -11.09 -22.25 14.58
C LYS A 173 -10.53 -22.05 15.99
N GLN A 174 -9.63 -21.08 16.19
CA GLN A 174 -9.10 -20.79 17.51
C GLN A 174 -10.17 -20.07 18.33
N LEU A 175 -10.56 -20.69 19.43
CA LEU A 175 -11.46 -20.07 20.40
C LEU A 175 -10.72 -18.92 21.08
N PRO A 176 -11.35 -17.74 21.24
CA PRO A 176 -10.78 -16.67 22.04
C PRO A 176 -10.45 -17.16 23.45
N ILE A 177 -9.29 -16.76 24.00
CA ILE A 177 -8.88 -17.08 25.39
C ILE A 177 -9.97 -16.72 26.40
N THR A 178 -10.79 -15.71 26.10
CA THR A 178 -11.93 -15.27 26.93
C THR A 178 -12.96 -16.38 27.17
N MET A 179 -13.05 -17.40 26.32
CA MET A 179 -13.94 -18.54 26.57
C MET A 179 -13.50 -19.42 27.75
N PHE A 180 -12.22 -19.41 28.13
CA PHE A 180 -11.70 -20.17 29.28
C PHE A 180 -11.77 -19.41 30.61
N LEU A 181 -12.05 -18.09 30.58
CA LEU A 181 -12.05 -17.24 31.78
C LEU A 181 -13.41 -17.21 32.50
N ASN A 182 -14.50 -17.66 31.87
CA ASN A 182 -15.85 -17.60 32.46
C ASN A 182 -16.22 -18.82 33.33
N SER A 183 -15.33 -19.79 33.53
CA SER A 183 -15.62 -20.98 34.34
C SER A 183 -14.86 -20.97 35.67
N ALA A 184 -15.13 -19.98 36.54
CA ALA A 184 -14.78 -20.07 37.96
C ALA A 184 -15.58 -19.08 38.81
N SER A 185 -16.85 -19.39 39.08
CA SER A 185 -17.55 -18.94 40.30
C SER A 185 -18.76 -19.84 40.56
N PRO A 186 -18.67 -20.82 41.47
CA PRO A 186 -19.85 -21.30 42.17
C PRO A 186 -20.32 -20.21 43.16
N PRO A 187 -21.63 -20.02 43.37
CA PRO A 187 -22.12 -19.13 44.42
C PRO A 187 -21.65 -19.66 45.78
N LEU A 188 -20.82 -18.87 46.49
CA LEU A 188 -20.51 -19.14 47.89
C LEU A 188 -21.79 -18.93 48.70
N GLU A 189 -22.42 -20.03 49.11
CA GLU A 189 -23.38 -20.04 50.22
C GLU A 189 -22.70 -19.41 51.44
N GLN A 190 -23.26 -18.31 51.92
CA GLN A 190 -22.84 -17.69 53.18
C GLN A 190 -23.34 -18.56 54.35
N PRO A 191 -22.47 -18.99 55.28
CA PRO A 191 -22.92 -19.74 56.44
C PRO A 191 -23.60 -18.80 57.44
N ALA A 192 -24.79 -19.22 57.88
CA ALA A 192 -25.49 -18.63 59.01
C ALA A 192 -24.66 -18.79 60.30
N THR A 193 -24.41 -17.70 61.02
CA THR A 193 -24.06 -17.75 62.44
C THR A 193 -25.00 -16.86 63.25
N SER A 194 -25.62 -17.54 64.20
CA SER A 194 -26.67 -17.15 65.13
C SER A 194 -26.20 -16.21 66.24
N SER A 195 -27.17 -15.42 66.71
CA SER A 195 -27.41 -14.96 68.09
C SER A 195 -26.46 -13.96 68.76
N GLY A 196 -27.06 -12.83 69.15
CA GLY A 196 -26.58 -11.91 70.18
C GLY A 196 -27.63 -10.82 70.43
N VAL A 197 -28.69 -11.19 71.15
CA VAL A 197 -29.71 -10.28 71.68
C VAL A 197 -29.06 -9.39 72.72
N ASP A 198 -29.24 -8.08 72.64
CA ASP A 198 -29.40 -7.22 73.81
C ASP A 198 -30.12 -5.92 73.45
N ASN A 199 -31.24 -5.71 74.13
CA ASN A 199 -32.04 -4.51 74.19
C ASN A 199 -31.97 -4.06 75.66
N PRO A 200 -31.90 -2.75 75.99
CA PRO A 200 -33.15 -2.16 76.51
C PRO A 200 -33.36 -0.66 76.23
N SER A 201 -34.62 -0.33 75.93
CA SER A 201 -35.50 0.66 76.57
C SER A 201 -35.00 2.08 76.91
N THR A 202 -35.73 3.12 76.47
CA THR A 202 -36.60 3.97 77.35
C THR A 202 -37.16 5.24 76.65
N SER A 203 -38.49 5.39 76.78
CA SER A 203 -39.38 6.59 76.91
C SER A 203 -39.39 7.82 75.99
N GLY A 204 -40.65 8.20 75.67
CA GLY A 204 -41.18 9.58 75.73
C GLY A 204 -41.69 10.10 74.38
N LYS A 205 -42.94 9.87 73.94
CA LYS A 205 -44.26 10.42 74.33
C LYS A 205 -44.47 11.92 74.03
N THR A 206 -45.62 12.20 73.38
CA THR A 206 -46.47 13.44 73.44
C THR A 206 -46.17 14.49 72.36
N ALA A 207 -47.11 15.13 71.65
CA ALA A 207 -48.55 14.99 71.40
C ALA A 207 -48.97 15.99 70.28
N MET A 208 -50.21 15.80 69.82
CA MET A 208 -51.10 16.67 69.02
C MET A 208 -50.83 16.79 67.52
#